data_AF-A0A165AZR4-F1
#
_entry.id   AF-A0A165AZR4-F1
#
_cell.length_a   1.000
_cell.length_b   1.000
_cell.length_c   1.000
_cell.angle_alpha   90.00
_cell.angle_beta   90.00
_cell.angle_gamma   90.00
#
_symmetry.space_group_name_H-M   'P 1'
#
loop_
_entity.id
_entity.type
_entity.pdbx_description
1 polymer ?
#
loop_
_entity_poly.entity_id
_entity_poly.type
_entity_poly.pdbx_seq_one_letter_code
_entity_poly.pdbx_strand_id
1 'polypeptide(L)'
;MIALHFGAGNIGRGFIGALLHHSGYDVVFADVNDTMVSLLNEKKEYTVELAEEGRSSEIIGPVSAINSGSQPEELYRLMNEAALITTAVGPNVLKLIAPSIAEGLRRRNTANTLNIIACENMIGGSSFLKKEIYSHLTEAEQKSVSETVGFPNSAVDRIVPIQHHEDPLKVSVEPFFEWVIDESGFKGKTPVINGALFVDDLTPYIERKLFTVNTGHAVTAYVGYQRGLKTVKEAIDHPEIRRVVHSALLETGDYLVKSYGFKQTEHEQYIKKIIGRFENPFISDDVTRVARSPLRKLGENDRLVGPAKKIKEPNALAEGIAAALHFDFTGDPEAVELQALIEEKGYSGVLQEVCGIQSHEPLHAIILKKLNQ
;
A
#
# COMPACT_ATOMS: atom_id res chain seq x y z
N MET A 1 -22.92 -6.03 -12.97
CA MET A 1 -23.12 -5.15 -11.78
C MET A 1 -22.06 -4.09 -11.86
N ILE A 2 -22.40 -2.81 -11.67
CA ILE A 2 -21.41 -1.73 -11.78
C ILE A 2 -20.48 -1.72 -10.56
N ALA A 3 -19.17 -1.69 -10.81
CA ALA A 3 -18.17 -1.29 -9.85
C ALA A 3 -17.54 0.03 -10.29
N LEU A 4 -17.74 1.08 -9.50
CA LEU A 4 -17.17 2.40 -9.75
C LEU A 4 -15.81 2.51 -9.04
N HIS A 5 -14.74 2.70 -9.79
CA HIS A 5 -13.38 2.75 -9.26
C HIS A 5 -12.79 4.15 -9.40
N PHE A 6 -12.54 4.84 -8.29
CA PHE A 6 -11.82 6.12 -8.29
C PHE A 6 -10.32 5.88 -8.43
N GLY A 7 -9.71 6.50 -9.44
CA GLY A 7 -8.28 6.41 -9.75
C GLY A 7 -8.00 5.47 -10.92
N ALA A 8 -7.87 6.01 -12.13
CA ALA A 8 -7.53 5.27 -13.34
C ALA A 8 -6.00 5.09 -13.53
N GLY A 9 -5.21 5.23 -12.47
CA GLY A 9 -3.76 5.06 -12.48
C GLY A 9 -3.31 3.60 -12.54
N ASN A 10 -2.01 3.35 -12.37
CA ASN A 10 -1.44 2.00 -12.52
C ASN A 10 -1.98 0.99 -11.49
N ILE A 11 -2.24 1.39 -10.24
CA ILE A 11 -2.85 0.51 -9.23
C ILE A 11 -4.31 0.23 -9.56
N GLY A 12 -5.05 1.25 -9.99
CA GLY A 12 -6.46 1.08 -10.38
C GLY A 12 -6.62 0.13 -11.55
N ARG A 13 -5.84 0.33 -12.64
CA ARG A 13 -5.90 -0.55 -13.83
C ARG A 13 -5.24 -1.91 -13.59
N GLY A 14 -4.03 -1.92 -13.05
CA GLY A 14 -3.20 -3.11 -12.94
C GLY A 14 -3.50 -3.98 -11.72
N PHE A 15 -4.43 -3.59 -10.84
CA PHE A 15 -4.74 -4.38 -9.65
C PHE A 15 -6.24 -4.39 -9.33
N ILE A 16 -6.77 -3.30 -8.79
CA ILE A 16 -8.13 -3.32 -8.22
C ILE A 16 -9.19 -3.45 -9.31
N GLY A 17 -9.12 -2.62 -10.36
CA GLY A 17 -10.01 -2.67 -11.51
C GLY A 17 -9.91 -4.00 -12.28
N ALA A 18 -8.70 -4.56 -12.44
CA ALA A 18 -8.51 -5.88 -13.04
C ALA A 18 -9.21 -6.99 -12.24
N LEU A 19 -9.03 -7.05 -10.91
CA LEU A 19 -9.71 -8.05 -10.08
C LEU A 19 -11.23 -7.88 -10.06
N LEU A 20 -11.72 -6.64 -10.10
CA LEU A 20 -13.16 -6.38 -10.24
C LEU A 20 -13.69 -6.89 -11.58
N HIS A 21 -12.95 -6.67 -12.67
CA HIS A 21 -13.29 -7.22 -13.98
C HIS A 21 -13.29 -8.76 -13.96
N HIS A 22 -12.26 -9.40 -13.40
CA HIS A 22 -12.20 -10.87 -13.24
C HIS A 22 -13.32 -11.43 -12.36
N SER A 23 -13.93 -10.60 -11.53
CA SER A 23 -15.08 -10.93 -10.68
C SER A 23 -16.43 -10.69 -11.38
N GLY A 24 -16.43 -10.28 -12.65
CA GLY A 24 -17.63 -10.06 -13.46
C GLY A 24 -18.32 -8.71 -13.22
N TYR A 25 -17.62 -7.73 -12.64
CA TYR A 25 -18.16 -6.37 -12.53
C TYR A 25 -18.01 -5.61 -13.85
N ASP A 26 -19.00 -4.76 -14.15
CA ASP A 26 -18.92 -3.73 -15.18
C ASP A 26 -18.11 -2.57 -14.58
N VAL A 27 -16.81 -2.52 -14.88
CA VAL A 27 -15.89 -1.56 -14.25
C VAL A 27 -15.97 -0.21 -14.93
N VAL A 28 -16.30 0.82 -14.14
CA VAL A 28 -16.28 2.21 -14.56
C VAL A 28 -15.23 2.97 -13.76
N PHE A 29 -14.21 3.49 -14.43
CA PHE A 29 -13.18 4.32 -13.81
C PHE A 29 -13.67 5.76 -13.62
N ALA A 30 -13.31 6.38 -12.51
CA ALA A 30 -13.53 7.79 -12.22
C ALA A 30 -12.19 8.45 -11.94
N ASP A 31 -11.78 9.40 -12.79
CA ASP A 31 -10.50 10.12 -12.66
C ASP A 31 -10.68 11.58 -13.08
N VAL A 32 -9.70 12.44 -12.84
CA VAL A 32 -9.70 13.83 -13.33
C VAL A 32 -8.82 14.01 -14.57
N ASN A 33 -8.03 13.00 -14.92
CA ASN A 33 -7.18 13.02 -16.11
C ASN A 33 -8.01 12.75 -17.38
N ASP A 34 -8.37 13.82 -18.10
CA ASP A 34 -9.16 13.76 -19.35
C ASP A 34 -8.54 12.86 -20.42
N THR A 35 -7.21 12.82 -20.51
CA THR A 35 -6.52 11.97 -21.51
C THR A 35 -6.76 10.50 -21.20
N MET A 36 -6.59 10.10 -19.94
CA MET A 36 -6.84 8.72 -19.50
C MET A 36 -8.31 8.32 -19.66
N VAL A 37 -9.24 9.20 -19.27
CA VAL A 37 -10.68 8.97 -19.41
C VAL A 37 -11.07 8.79 -20.89
N SER A 38 -10.57 9.65 -21.77
CA SER A 38 -10.86 9.58 -23.20
C SER A 38 -10.34 8.29 -23.82
N LEU A 39 -9.09 7.92 -23.52
CA LEU A 39 -8.47 6.69 -24.01
C LEU A 39 -9.20 5.42 -23.55
N LEU A 40 -9.61 5.36 -22.27
CA LEU A 40 -10.38 4.23 -21.75
C LEU A 40 -11.74 4.09 -22.45
N ASN A 41 -12.41 5.19 -22.77
CA ASN A 41 -13.69 5.15 -23.49
C ASN A 41 -13.54 4.85 -24.99
N GLU A 42 -12.44 5.27 -25.61
CA GLU A 42 -12.13 4.96 -27.01
C GLU A 42 -11.80 3.47 -27.17
N LYS A 43 -10.85 2.96 -26.38
CA LYS A 43 -10.37 1.58 -26.49
C LYS A 43 -11.32 0.57 -25.83
N LYS A 44 -12.00 0.96 -24.74
CA LYS A 44 -12.87 0.11 -23.89
C LYS A 44 -12.17 -1.10 -23.27
N GLU A 45 -10.87 -1.24 -23.47
CA GLU A 45 -10.04 -2.29 -22.92
C GLU A 45 -8.60 -1.79 -22.76
N TYR A 46 -7.81 -2.49 -21.96
CA TYR A 46 -6.39 -2.21 -21.79
C TYR A 46 -5.62 -3.48 -21.47
N THR A 47 -4.30 -3.44 -21.62
CA THR A 47 -3.41 -4.58 -21.35
C THR A 47 -2.82 -4.51 -19.96
N VAL A 48 -2.92 -5.62 -19.21
CA VAL A 48 -2.13 -5.86 -18.01
C VAL A 48 -1.04 -6.87 -18.36
N GLU A 49 0.22 -6.53 -18.16
CA GLU A 49 1.38 -7.40 -18.40
C GLU A 49 1.96 -7.84 -17.06
N LEU A 50 2.26 -9.13 -16.91
CA LEU A 50 2.96 -9.63 -15.74
C LEU A 50 4.47 -9.49 -15.93
N ALA A 51 5.12 -8.85 -14.96
CA ALA A 51 6.56 -8.71 -14.88
C ALA A 51 7.19 -10.03 -14.40
N GLU A 52 7.16 -11.04 -15.28
CA GLU A 52 7.75 -12.36 -15.07
C GLU A 52 8.39 -12.90 -16.36
N GLU A 53 8.99 -14.08 -16.28
CA GLU A 53 9.59 -14.73 -17.44
C GLU A 53 8.52 -15.02 -18.49
N GLY A 54 8.80 -14.68 -19.75
CA GLY A 54 7.83 -14.76 -20.85
C GLY A 54 6.84 -13.58 -20.93
N ARG A 55 6.78 -12.70 -19.92
CA ARG A 55 5.96 -11.47 -19.90
C ARG A 55 4.52 -11.70 -20.36
N SER A 56 3.84 -12.67 -19.75
CA SER A 56 2.44 -12.94 -20.11
C SER A 56 1.58 -11.70 -19.94
N SER A 57 0.61 -11.50 -20.81
CA SER A 57 -0.32 -10.39 -20.73
C SER A 57 -1.77 -10.85 -20.83
N GLU A 58 -2.65 -10.05 -20.26
CA GLU A 58 -4.09 -10.20 -20.35
C GLU A 58 -4.75 -8.90 -20.81
N ILE A 59 -5.90 -9.02 -21.46
CA ILE A 59 -6.73 -7.88 -21.85
C ILE A 59 -7.84 -7.74 -20.81
N ILE A 60 -7.96 -6.56 -20.24
CA ILE A 60 -9.02 -6.20 -19.29
C ILE A 60 -10.06 -5.36 -20.04
N GLY A 61 -11.27 -5.89 -20.18
CA GLY A 61 -12.36 -5.22 -20.91
C GLY A 61 -13.61 -6.11 -21.04
N PRO A 62 -14.81 -5.53 -21.24
CA PRO A 62 -15.04 -4.10 -21.49
C PRO A 62 -14.97 -3.26 -20.20
N VAL A 63 -14.43 -2.04 -20.32
CA VAL A 63 -14.41 -1.00 -19.28
C VAL A 63 -14.84 0.35 -19.87
N SER A 64 -15.24 1.27 -19.01
CA SER A 64 -15.48 2.67 -19.37
C SER A 64 -14.91 3.61 -18.31
N ALA A 65 -14.90 4.91 -18.58
CA ALA A 65 -14.42 5.92 -17.65
C ALA A 65 -15.26 7.20 -17.69
N ILE A 66 -15.24 7.94 -16.59
CA ILE A 66 -15.79 9.30 -16.50
C ILE A 66 -14.75 10.24 -15.92
N ASN A 67 -14.83 11.52 -16.31
CA ASN A 67 -14.12 12.56 -15.58
C ASN A 67 -14.92 12.96 -14.34
N SER A 68 -14.45 12.59 -13.15
CA SER A 68 -15.16 12.84 -11.89
C SER A 68 -15.24 14.32 -11.50
N GLY A 69 -14.43 15.19 -12.12
CA GLY A 69 -14.46 16.64 -11.92
C GLY A 69 -15.40 17.36 -12.87
N SER A 70 -15.41 16.99 -14.15
CA SER A 70 -16.22 17.67 -15.18
C SER A 70 -17.57 17.00 -15.48
N GLN A 71 -17.78 15.76 -15.03
CA GLN A 71 -19.03 15.00 -15.23
C GLN A 71 -19.70 14.59 -13.91
N PRO A 72 -20.00 15.52 -12.98
CA PRO A 72 -20.52 15.19 -11.65
C PRO A 72 -21.91 14.51 -11.68
N GLU A 73 -22.80 14.90 -12.59
CA GLU A 73 -24.14 14.29 -12.67
C GLU A 73 -24.08 12.82 -13.09
N GLU A 74 -23.16 12.48 -14.00
CA GLU A 74 -22.93 11.10 -14.40
C GLU A 74 -22.28 10.29 -13.27
N LEU A 75 -21.36 10.90 -12.52
CA LEU A 75 -20.80 10.30 -11.31
C LEU A 75 -21.92 9.92 -10.32
N TYR A 76 -22.84 10.84 -10.02
CA TYR A 76 -23.93 10.59 -9.07
C TYR A 76 -24.91 9.51 -9.56
N ARG A 77 -25.20 9.50 -10.87
CA ARG A 77 -26.00 8.44 -11.50
C ARG A 77 -25.34 7.07 -11.31
N LEU A 78 -24.06 6.96 -11.64
CA LEU A 78 -23.28 5.72 -11.46
C LEU A 78 -23.19 5.30 -9.99
N MET A 79 -23.00 6.25 -9.08
CA MET A 79 -23.02 5.97 -7.64
C MET A 79 -24.36 5.42 -7.16
N ASN A 80 -25.48 5.80 -7.77
CA ASN A 80 -26.80 5.25 -7.44
C ASN A 80 -26.97 3.80 -7.94
N GLU A 81 -26.34 3.46 -9.06
CA GLU A 81 -26.42 2.12 -9.68
C GLU A 81 -25.32 1.14 -9.21
N ALA A 82 -24.21 1.68 -8.69
CA ALA A 82 -23.07 0.88 -8.26
C ALA A 82 -23.44 -0.10 -7.14
N ALA A 83 -22.95 -1.33 -7.30
CA ALA A 83 -22.95 -2.35 -6.25
C ALA A 83 -21.72 -2.21 -5.33
N LEU A 84 -20.64 -1.62 -5.85
CA LEU A 84 -19.38 -1.41 -5.16
C LEU A 84 -18.72 -0.11 -5.62
N ILE A 85 -18.14 0.63 -4.68
CA ILE A 85 -17.19 1.71 -4.97
C ILE A 85 -15.84 1.32 -4.40
N THR A 86 -14.77 1.51 -5.17
CA THR A 86 -13.39 1.33 -4.70
C THR A 86 -12.54 2.54 -5.03
N THR A 87 -11.43 2.73 -4.32
CA THR A 87 -10.48 3.83 -4.59
C THR A 87 -9.04 3.33 -4.62
N ALA A 88 -8.21 3.90 -5.49
CA ALA A 88 -6.75 3.79 -5.45
C ALA A 88 -6.13 5.13 -5.89
N VAL A 89 -6.35 6.18 -5.09
CA VAL A 89 -6.04 7.58 -5.45
C VAL A 89 -4.95 8.21 -4.59
N GLY A 90 -4.58 7.58 -3.48
CA GLY A 90 -3.66 8.09 -2.47
C GLY A 90 -4.38 8.85 -1.33
N PRO A 91 -3.83 8.84 -0.10
CA PRO A 91 -4.49 9.41 1.08
C PRO A 91 -4.88 10.89 0.96
N ASN A 92 -4.06 11.68 0.26
CA ASN A 92 -4.33 13.11 0.05
C ASN A 92 -5.54 13.35 -0.86
N VAL A 93 -5.73 12.48 -1.87
CA VAL A 93 -6.81 12.61 -2.85
C VAL A 93 -8.13 12.09 -2.29
N LEU A 94 -8.11 11.17 -1.31
CA LEU A 94 -9.32 10.74 -0.60
C LEU A 94 -10.12 11.92 -0.04
N LYS A 95 -9.45 12.93 0.53
CA LYS A 95 -10.09 14.16 1.01
C LYS A 95 -10.74 14.97 -0.11
N LEU A 96 -10.13 14.96 -1.30
CA LEU A 96 -10.58 15.74 -2.45
C LEU A 96 -11.82 15.12 -3.11
N ILE A 97 -11.96 13.79 -3.08
CA ILE A 97 -13.12 13.09 -3.66
C ILE A 97 -14.29 12.96 -2.66
N ALA A 98 -14.03 13.11 -1.36
CA ALA A 98 -15.04 12.97 -0.30
C ALA A 98 -16.28 13.88 -0.47
N PRO A 99 -16.17 15.17 -0.84
CA PRO A 99 -17.34 16.02 -1.08
C PRO A 99 -18.25 15.49 -2.19
N SER A 100 -17.67 15.04 -3.31
CA SER A 100 -18.43 14.50 -4.44
C SER A 100 -19.11 13.18 -4.06
N ILE A 101 -18.42 12.31 -3.29
CA ILE A 101 -19.03 11.08 -2.79
C ILE A 101 -20.18 11.40 -1.83
N ALA A 102 -20.00 12.37 -0.92
CA ALA A 102 -21.07 12.80 -0.02
C ALA A 102 -22.32 13.29 -0.78
N GLU A 103 -22.13 14.09 -1.83
CA GLU A 103 -23.24 14.54 -2.69
C GLU A 103 -23.91 13.38 -3.43
N GLY A 104 -23.15 12.44 -3.98
CA GLY A 104 -23.72 11.24 -4.61
C GLY A 104 -24.51 10.37 -3.64
N LEU A 105 -24.04 10.24 -2.39
CA LEU A 105 -24.76 9.53 -1.33
C LEU A 105 -26.04 10.25 -0.90
N ARG A 106 -26.02 11.58 -0.82
CA ARG A 106 -27.22 12.41 -0.55
C ARG A 106 -28.31 12.23 -1.61
N ARG A 107 -27.90 12.09 -2.88
CA ARG A 107 -28.83 11.90 -4.01
C ARG A 107 -29.27 10.46 -4.22
N ARG A 108 -28.63 9.50 -3.54
CA ARG A 108 -28.93 8.07 -3.70
C ARG A 108 -30.38 7.81 -3.27
N ASN A 109 -31.17 7.25 -4.18
CA ASN A 109 -32.62 7.06 -3.99
C ASN A 109 -33.04 5.58 -4.04
N THR A 110 -32.12 4.69 -3.69
CA THR A 110 -32.31 3.24 -3.67
C THR A 110 -32.04 2.67 -2.27
N ALA A 111 -32.79 1.63 -1.91
CA ALA A 111 -32.57 0.86 -0.67
C ALA A 111 -31.46 -0.20 -0.83
N ASN A 112 -30.89 -0.37 -2.03
CA ASN A 112 -29.81 -1.31 -2.27
C ASN A 112 -28.58 -0.93 -1.45
N THR A 113 -27.95 -1.93 -0.82
CA THR A 113 -26.71 -1.73 -0.09
C THR A 113 -25.56 -1.35 -1.03
N LEU A 114 -24.71 -0.45 -0.57
CA LEU A 114 -23.48 -0.03 -1.26
C LEU A 114 -22.30 -0.25 -0.32
N ASN A 115 -21.18 -0.73 -0.83
CA ASN A 115 -19.95 -0.82 -0.04
C ASN A 115 -18.85 0.02 -0.70
N ILE A 116 -18.15 0.83 0.11
CA ILE A 116 -17.08 1.72 -0.35
C ILE A 116 -15.76 1.25 0.28
N ILE A 117 -14.83 0.78 -0.55
CA ILE A 117 -13.56 0.18 -0.12
C ILE A 117 -12.38 1.03 -0.61
N ALA A 118 -11.74 1.76 0.30
CA ALA A 118 -10.51 2.46 -0.05
C ALA A 118 -9.34 1.47 -0.07
N CYS A 119 -8.77 1.26 -1.26
CA CYS A 119 -7.68 0.32 -1.52
C CYS A 119 -6.35 1.09 -1.56
N GLU A 120 -6.02 1.71 -0.43
CA GLU A 120 -4.89 2.65 -0.31
C GLU A 120 -3.71 2.04 0.44
N ASN A 121 -2.51 2.60 0.26
CA ASN A 121 -1.36 2.30 1.11
C ASN A 121 -1.47 3.04 2.46
N MET A 122 -2.55 2.79 3.19
CA MET A 122 -2.92 3.44 4.44
C MET A 122 -3.70 2.48 5.33
N ILE A 123 -3.36 2.44 6.63
CA ILE A 123 -4.14 1.73 7.63
C ILE A 123 -5.47 2.47 7.84
N GLY A 124 -6.59 1.77 7.75
CA GLY A 124 -7.90 2.36 7.98
C GLY A 124 -8.36 3.31 6.87
N GLY A 125 -7.94 3.10 5.61
CA GLY A 125 -8.26 3.98 4.49
C GLY A 125 -9.77 4.22 4.31
N SER A 126 -10.60 3.18 4.44
CA SER A 126 -12.06 3.32 4.32
C SER A 126 -12.67 4.05 5.52
N SER A 127 -12.17 3.79 6.73
CA SER A 127 -12.56 4.54 7.93
C SER A 127 -12.21 6.02 7.80
N PHE A 128 -11.03 6.33 7.26
CA PHE A 128 -10.60 7.69 6.99
C PHE A 128 -11.51 8.36 5.94
N LEU A 129 -11.73 7.71 4.79
CA LEU A 129 -12.63 8.23 3.75
C LEU A 129 -14.05 8.44 4.28
N LYS A 130 -14.58 7.51 5.09
CA LYS A 130 -15.88 7.65 5.76
C LYS A 130 -15.94 8.93 6.60
N LYS A 131 -14.91 9.19 7.40
CA LYS A 131 -14.83 10.40 8.24
C LYS A 131 -14.87 11.67 7.38
N GLU A 132 -14.08 11.71 6.31
CA GLU A 132 -14.05 12.85 5.39
C GLU A 132 -15.42 13.05 4.70
N ILE A 133 -16.04 11.97 4.21
CA ILE A 133 -17.40 12.02 3.61
C ILE A 133 -18.42 12.56 4.62
N TYR A 134 -18.41 12.02 5.85
CA TYR A 134 -19.38 12.38 6.88
C TYR A 134 -19.25 13.84 7.32
N SER A 135 -18.05 14.44 7.20
CA SER A 135 -17.85 15.86 7.47
C SER A 135 -18.63 16.79 6.52
N HIS A 136 -19.13 16.26 5.39
CA HIS A 136 -19.95 16.97 4.41
C HIS A 136 -21.45 16.59 4.46
N LEU A 137 -21.86 15.81 5.47
CA LEU A 137 -23.23 15.33 5.67
C LEU A 137 -23.77 15.82 7.01
N THR A 138 -25.06 16.15 7.05
CA THR A 138 -25.79 16.40 8.31
C THR A 138 -25.96 15.11 9.12
N GLU A 139 -26.24 15.19 10.42
CA GLU A 139 -26.45 14.00 11.27
C GLU A 139 -27.57 13.08 10.73
N ALA A 140 -28.65 13.66 10.21
CA ALA A 140 -29.75 12.91 9.61
C ALA A 140 -29.30 12.15 8.35
N GLU A 141 -28.51 12.79 7.49
CA GLU A 141 -27.93 12.17 6.29
C GLU A 141 -26.93 11.06 6.67
N GLN A 142 -26.06 11.28 7.66
CA GLN A 142 -25.12 10.28 8.14
C GLN A 142 -25.83 9.03 8.66
N LYS A 143 -26.95 9.21 9.39
CA LYS A 143 -27.79 8.10 9.86
C LYS A 143 -28.35 7.30 8.68
N SER A 144 -28.98 7.98 7.72
CA SER A 144 -29.51 7.35 6.51
C SER A 144 -28.44 6.57 5.73
N VAL A 145 -27.27 7.18 5.52
CA VAL A 145 -26.12 6.54 4.86
C VAL A 145 -25.66 5.30 5.64
N SER A 146 -25.59 5.37 6.97
CA SER A 146 -25.12 4.24 7.80
C SER A 146 -26.03 3.00 7.77
N GLU A 147 -27.29 3.15 7.37
CA GLU A 147 -28.25 2.06 7.25
C GLU A 147 -28.00 1.23 5.99
N THR A 148 -27.51 1.85 4.91
CA THR A 148 -27.38 1.21 3.58
C THR A 148 -25.95 1.17 3.04
N VAL A 149 -25.00 1.90 3.62
CA VAL A 149 -23.62 2.01 3.11
C VAL A 149 -22.60 1.46 4.09
N GLY A 150 -21.80 0.50 3.61
CA GLY A 150 -20.66 -0.09 4.33
C GLY A 150 -19.34 0.55 3.92
N PHE A 151 -18.38 0.56 4.85
CA PHE A 151 -17.04 1.12 4.65
C PHE A 151 -15.99 0.12 5.14
N PRO A 152 -15.92 -1.09 4.56
CA PRO A 152 -14.95 -2.08 4.98
C PRO A 152 -13.54 -1.59 4.67
N ASN A 153 -12.65 -1.66 5.67
CA ASN A 153 -11.25 -1.38 5.43
C ASN A 153 -10.62 -2.49 4.58
N SER A 154 -9.48 -2.19 4.00
CA SER A 154 -8.70 -3.19 3.27
C SER A 154 -7.21 -3.01 3.49
N ALA A 155 -6.47 -4.10 3.29
CA ALA A 155 -5.03 -4.11 3.15
C ALA A 155 -4.70 -4.60 1.73
N VAL A 156 -3.90 -3.81 1.00
CA VAL A 156 -3.53 -4.10 -0.38
C VAL A 156 -2.01 -4.17 -0.54
N ASP A 157 -1.56 -5.13 -1.34
CA ASP A 157 -0.16 -5.31 -1.68
C ASP A 157 0.00 -5.82 -3.11
N ARG A 158 0.58 -4.99 -3.96
CA ARG A 158 1.09 -5.33 -5.29
C ARG A 158 2.16 -4.31 -5.66
N ILE A 159 3.34 -4.79 -6.04
CA ILE A 159 4.40 -3.95 -6.57
C ILE A 159 4.05 -3.61 -8.02
N VAL A 160 3.95 -2.32 -8.26
CA VAL A 160 3.72 -1.75 -9.58
C VAL A 160 4.81 -0.71 -9.81
N PRO A 161 5.87 -1.04 -10.57
CA PRO A 161 7.02 -0.15 -10.73
C PRO A 161 6.65 1.10 -11.53
N ILE A 162 7.52 2.10 -11.47
CA ILE A 162 7.48 3.22 -12.42
C ILE A 162 7.76 2.64 -13.80
N GLN A 163 6.91 3.00 -14.76
CA GLN A 163 6.88 2.35 -16.06
C GLN A 163 6.32 3.31 -17.11
N HIS A 164 6.85 3.23 -18.32
CA HIS A 164 6.40 4.01 -19.47
C HIS A 164 6.23 3.03 -20.64
N HIS A 165 5.07 3.06 -21.28
CA HIS A 165 4.72 2.21 -22.41
C HIS A 165 4.29 3.09 -23.59
N GLU A 166 4.45 2.60 -24.80
CA GLU A 166 3.89 3.26 -25.99
C GLU A 166 2.37 3.34 -25.92
N ASP A 167 1.72 2.29 -25.40
CA ASP A 167 0.31 2.34 -25.03
C ASP A 167 0.14 2.92 -23.61
N PRO A 168 -0.41 4.13 -23.44
CA PRO A 168 -0.59 4.75 -22.13
C PRO A 168 -1.55 3.98 -21.20
N LEU A 169 -2.42 3.12 -21.75
CA LEU A 169 -3.31 2.30 -20.93
C LEU A 169 -2.64 1.01 -20.44
N LYS A 170 -1.58 0.55 -21.11
CA LYS A 170 -0.85 -0.64 -20.69
C LYS A 170 -0.27 -0.44 -19.30
N VAL A 171 -0.32 -1.50 -18.49
CA VAL A 171 0.30 -1.53 -17.17
C VAL A 171 0.98 -2.87 -16.93
N SER A 172 2.24 -2.83 -16.54
CA SER A 172 3.04 -3.96 -16.09
C SER A 172 3.03 -4.03 -14.58
N VAL A 173 2.75 -5.20 -14.03
CA VAL A 173 2.58 -5.44 -12.61
C VAL A 173 3.28 -6.72 -12.21
N GLU A 174 3.66 -6.85 -10.94
CA GLU A 174 4.16 -8.14 -10.47
C GLU A 174 3.06 -9.22 -10.49
N PRO A 175 3.40 -10.52 -10.63
CA PRO A 175 2.43 -11.61 -10.54
C PRO A 175 1.77 -11.72 -9.16
N PHE A 176 2.54 -11.47 -8.10
CA PHE A 176 2.03 -11.49 -6.74
C PHE A 176 1.06 -10.33 -6.48
N PHE A 177 -0.05 -10.63 -5.83
CA PHE A 177 -0.90 -9.62 -5.23
C PHE A 177 -1.57 -10.17 -3.98
N GLU A 178 -2.00 -9.26 -3.11
CA GLU A 178 -2.82 -9.58 -1.95
C GLU A 178 -3.82 -8.45 -1.70
N TRP A 179 -5.10 -8.78 -1.63
CA TRP A 179 -6.18 -7.86 -1.26
C TRP A 179 -6.99 -8.49 -0.14
N VAL A 180 -6.80 -8.00 1.09
CA VAL A 180 -7.52 -8.48 2.27
C VAL A 180 -8.54 -7.42 2.69
N ILE A 181 -9.76 -7.82 2.98
CA ILE A 181 -10.88 -6.93 3.28
C ILE A 181 -11.51 -7.33 4.61
N ASP A 182 -11.78 -6.33 5.46
CA ASP A 182 -12.53 -6.50 6.71
C ASP A 182 -14.00 -6.78 6.40
N GLU A 183 -14.43 -8.02 6.62
CA GLU A 183 -15.81 -8.44 6.38
C GLU A 183 -16.80 -7.73 7.30
N SER A 184 -16.39 -7.35 8.52
CA SER A 184 -17.26 -6.72 9.49
C SER A 184 -17.74 -5.31 9.09
N GLY A 185 -17.02 -4.66 8.17
CA GLY A 185 -17.37 -3.34 7.67
C GLY A 185 -18.41 -3.32 6.55
N PHE A 186 -18.86 -4.48 6.07
CA PHE A 186 -19.85 -4.57 5.00
C PHE A 186 -21.27 -4.28 5.48
N LYS A 187 -22.09 -3.80 4.53
CA LYS A 187 -23.54 -3.78 4.63
C LYS A 187 -24.15 -4.73 3.62
N GLY A 188 -25.18 -5.46 4.06
CA GLY A 188 -25.85 -6.47 3.27
C GLY A 188 -25.01 -7.73 3.12
N LYS A 189 -25.15 -8.41 1.98
CA LYS A 189 -24.39 -9.63 1.68
C LYS A 189 -22.97 -9.27 1.23
N THR A 190 -21.97 -9.90 1.83
CA THR A 190 -20.57 -9.83 1.39
C THR A 190 -20.47 -10.27 -0.09
N PRO A 191 -19.86 -9.45 -0.98
CA PRO A 191 -19.69 -9.81 -2.38
C PRO A 191 -18.66 -10.94 -2.53
N VAL A 192 -18.74 -11.65 -3.65
CA VAL A 192 -17.66 -12.56 -4.08
C VAL A 192 -16.76 -11.77 -5.02
N ILE A 193 -15.52 -11.55 -4.60
CA ILE A 193 -14.49 -10.88 -5.40
C ILE A 193 -13.33 -11.87 -5.57
N ASN A 194 -13.10 -12.29 -6.81
CA ASN A 194 -12.00 -13.19 -7.17
C ASN A 194 -10.67 -12.52 -6.82
N GLY A 195 -9.82 -13.21 -6.06
CA GLY A 195 -8.53 -12.71 -5.62
C GLY A 195 -8.55 -11.85 -4.34
N ALA A 196 -9.72 -11.55 -3.77
CA ALA A 196 -9.84 -10.91 -2.46
C ALA A 196 -10.03 -11.95 -1.34
N LEU A 197 -9.40 -11.71 -0.20
CA LEU A 197 -9.57 -12.47 1.03
C LEU A 197 -10.42 -11.66 2.02
N PHE A 198 -11.54 -12.22 2.47
CA PHE A 198 -12.39 -11.61 3.48
C PHE A 198 -12.05 -12.18 4.87
N VAL A 199 -11.89 -11.30 5.86
CA VAL A 199 -11.47 -11.67 7.22
C VAL A 199 -12.22 -10.85 8.26
N ASP A 200 -12.33 -11.39 9.47
CA ASP A 200 -12.94 -10.68 10.61
C ASP A 200 -12.01 -9.65 11.27
N ASP A 201 -10.69 -9.81 11.11
CA ASP A 201 -9.69 -8.88 11.64
C ASP A 201 -8.56 -8.68 10.62
N LEU A 202 -8.38 -7.42 10.20
CA LEU A 202 -7.31 -7.02 9.29
C LEU A 202 -5.96 -6.85 9.97
N THR A 203 -5.92 -6.66 11.29
CA THR A 203 -4.72 -6.32 12.05
C THR A 203 -3.56 -7.30 11.77
N PRO A 204 -3.77 -8.63 11.80
CA PRO A 204 -2.71 -9.59 11.48
C PRO A 204 -2.11 -9.40 10.09
N TYR A 205 -2.94 -9.08 9.09
CA TYR A 205 -2.53 -8.97 7.69
C TYR A 205 -1.82 -7.64 7.42
N ILE A 206 -2.30 -6.55 8.03
CA ILE A 206 -1.65 -5.24 7.98
C ILE A 206 -0.26 -5.32 8.60
N GLU A 207 -0.13 -5.85 9.83
CA GLU A 207 1.17 -5.99 10.49
C GLU A 207 2.07 -6.97 9.72
N ARG A 208 1.56 -8.11 9.23
CA ARG A 208 2.33 -9.04 8.41
C ARG A 208 2.91 -8.37 7.15
N LYS A 209 2.10 -7.59 6.44
CA LYS A 209 2.59 -6.87 5.26
C LYS A 209 3.60 -5.78 5.63
N LEU A 210 3.33 -5.01 6.69
CA LEU A 210 4.23 -3.96 7.15
C LEU A 210 5.58 -4.52 7.63
N PHE A 211 5.56 -5.60 8.42
CA PHE A 211 6.75 -6.15 9.08
C PHE A 211 7.50 -7.19 8.25
N THR A 212 6.92 -7.63 7.12
CA THR A 212 7.62 -8.50 6.16
C THR A 212 7.96 -7.75 4.87
N VAL A 213 6.95 -7.24 4.16
CA VAL A 213 7.16 -6.63 2.84
C VAL A 213 7.85 -5.28 2.98
N ASN A 214 7.27 -4.37 3.76
CA ASN A 214 7.82 -3.02 3.88
C ASN A 214 9.16 -3.02 4.62
N THR A 215 9.30 -3.83 5.69
CA THR A 215 10.57 -4.02 6.40
C THR A 215 11.64 -4.58 5.48
N GLY A 216 11.39 -5.71 4.81
CA GLY A 216 12.37 -6.35 3.93
C GLY A 216 12.82 -5.42 2.81
N HIS A 217 11.88 -4.69 2.21
CA HIS A 217 12.18 -3.75 1.13
C HIS A 217 13.01 -2.55 1.62
N ALA A 218 12.69 -2.01 2.81
CA ALA A 218 13.44 -0.91 3.40
C ALA A 218 14.86 -1.34 3.82
N VAL A 219 15.01 -2.48 4.50
CA VAL A 219 16.32 -3.03 4.88
C VAL A 219 17.17 -3.29 3.64
N THR A 220 16.60 -3.89 2.59
CA THR A 220 17.30 -4.12 1.31
C THR A 220 17.79 -2.81 0.71
N ALA A 221 16.94 -1.77 0.67
CA ALA A 221 17.26 -0.50 0.07
C ALA A 221 18.33 0.28 0.86
N TYR A 222 18.21 0.39 2.18
CA TYR A 222 19.17 1.14 2.99
C TYR A 222 20.55 0.47 3.03
N VAL A 223 20.60 -0.85 3.23
CA VAL A 223 21.86 -1.59 3.24
C VAL A 223 22.48 -1.60 1.83
N GLY A 224 21.66 -1.75 0.79
CA GLY A 224 22.10 -1.65 -0.62
C GLY A 224 22.70 -0.30 -0.96
N TYR A 225 22.05 0.78 -0.51
CA TYR A 225 22.52 2.16 -0.71
C TYR A 225 23.91 2.39 -0.08
N GLN A 226 24.12 1.95 1.16
CA GLN A 226 25.43 2.04 1.82
C GLN A 226 26.54 1.29 1.09
N ARG A 227 26.19 0.23 0.36
CA ARG A 227 27.12 -0.55 -0.48
C ARG A 227 27.30 0.03 -1.88
N GLY A 228 26.67 1.17 -2.19
CA GLY A 228 26.73 1.80 -3.51
C GLY A 228 25.98 1.04 -4.61
N LEU A 229 25.08 0.13 -4.24
CA LEU A 229 24.25 -0.62 -5.19
C LEU A 229 23.09 0.25 -5.65
N LYS A 230 22.67 0.11 -6.91
CA LYS A 230 21.70 1.03 -7.52
C LYS A 230 20.28 0.54 -7.36
N THR A 231 20.07 -0.77 -7.49
CA THR A 231 18.72 -1.34 -7.54
C THR A 231 18.48 -2.32 -6.39
N VAL A 232 17.21 -2.50 -6.02
CA VAL A 232 16.78 -3.48 -5.02
C VAL A 232 17.21 -4.90 -5.42
N LYS A 233 17.14 -5.20 -6.71
CA LYS A 233 17.60 -6.49 -7.24
C LYS A 233 19.10 -6.69 -7.01
N GLU A 234 19.94 -5.72 -7.41
CA GLU A 234 21.38 -5.77 -7.15
C GLU A 234 21.68 -5.95 -5.67
N ALA A 235 20.93 -5.25 -4.81
CA ALA A 235 21.07 -5.35 -3.36
C ALA A 235 20.71 -6.73 -2.82
N ILE A 236 19.55 -7.29 -3.18
CA ILE A 236 19.12 -8.59 -2.64
C ILE A 236 19.93 -9.77 -3.22
N ASP A 237 20.50 -9.62 -4.41
CA ASP A 237 21.41 -10.61 -5.01
C ASP A 237 22.77 -10.65 -4.28
N HIS A 238 23.14 -9.61 -3.53
CA HIS A 238 24.36 -9.59 -2.73
C HIS A 238 24.22 -10.49 -1.48
N PRO A 239 25.06 -11.54 -1.31
CA PRO A 239 24.87 -12.56 -0.25
C PRO A 239 24.80 -12.00 1.17
N GLU A 240 25.62 -11.01 1.50
CA GLU A 240 25.62 -10.38 2.82
C GLU A 240 24.33 -9.59 3.09
N ILE A 241 23.83 -8.85 2.10
CA ILE A 241 22.60 -8.06 2.23
C ILE A 241 21.41 -9.01 2.35
N ARG A 242 21.36 -10.04 1.51
CA ARG A 242 20.39 -11.12 1.62
C ARG A 242 20.34 -11.71 3.03
N ARG A 243 21.49 -11.98 3.63
CA ARG A 243 21.58 -12.51 5.00
C ARG A 243 20.95 -11.55 6.01
N VAL A 244 21.24 -10.26 5.92
CA VAL A 244 20.67 -9.23 6.81
C VAL A 244 19.16 -9.14 6.65
N VAL A 245 18.68 -9.04 5.40
CA VAL A 245 17.24 -8.98 5.08
C VAL A 245 16.54 -10.23 5.60
N HIS A 246 17.02 -11.42 5.27
CA HIS A 246 16.42 -12.67 5.74
C HIS A 246 16.40 -12.77 7.26
N SER A 247 17.48 -12.36 7.94
CA SER A 247 17.55 -12.36 9.41
C SER A 247 16.54 -11.39 10.04
N ALA A 248 16.41 -10.18 9.49
CA ALA A 248 15.42 -9.20 9.94
C ALA A 248 13.99 -9.71 9.75
N LEU A 249 13.71 -10.42 8.65
CA LEU A 249 12.41 -11.03 8.38
C LEU A 249 12.10 -12.23 9.27
N LEU A 250 13.13 -12.98 9.71
CA LEU A 250 12.94 -14.02 10.73
C LEU A 250 12.63 -13.40 12.09
N GLU A 251 13.33 -12.33 12.47
CA GLU A 251 13.06 -11.59 13.71
C GLU A 251 11.61 -11.08 13.76
N THR A 252 11.13 -10.45 12.68
CA THR A 252 9.72 -10.01 12.61
C THR A 252 8.74 -11.16 12.48
N GLY A 253 9.10 -12.21 11.76
CA GLY A 253 8.25 -13.38 11.57
C GLY A 253 7.98 -14.12 12.87
N ASP A 254 8.99 -14.30 13.71
CA ASP A 254 8.84 -14.90 15.03
C ASP A 254 7.87 -14.11 15.93
N TYR A 255 7.90 -12.78 15.84
CA TYR A 255 6.93 -11.91 16.52
C TYR A 255 5.53 -12.13 15.97
N LEU A 256 5.34 -12.04 14.64
CA LEU A 256 4.04 -12.17 14.00
C LEU A 256 3.37 -13.53 14.27
N VAL A 257 4.14 -14.63 14.23
CA VAL A 257 3.67 -15.98 14.54
C VAL A 257 3.16 -16.05 15.99
N LYS A 258 3.93 -15.52 16.95
CA LYS A 258 3.55 -15.53 18.37
C LYS A 258 2.35 -14.63 18.67
N SER A 259 2.28 -13.46 18.04
CA SER A 259 1.23 -12.48 18.31
C SER A 259 -0.10 -12.79 17.64
N TYR A 260 -0.08 -13.39 16.45
CA TYR A 260 -1.27 -13.59 15.62
C TYR A 260 -1.60 -15.05 15.32
N GLY A 261 -0.77 -16.00 15.78
CA GLY A 261 -1.05 -17.42 15.59
C GLY A 261 -0.93 -17.91 14.15
N PHE A 262 -0.21 -17.19 13.28
CA PHE A 262 0.14 -17.71 11.96
C PHE A 262 0.90 -19.03 12.09
N LYS A 263 0.67 -19.98 11.19
CA LYS A 263 1.49 -21.20 11.19
C LYS A 263 2.93 -20.84 10.80
N GLN A 264 3.89 -21.31 11.58
CA GLN A 264 5.32 -21.07 11.34
C GLN A 264 5.72 -21.36 9.89
N THR A 265 5.33 -22.53 9.37
CA THR A 265 5.67 -22.98 8.01
C THR A 265 5.04 -22.10 6.92
N GLU A 266 3.81 -21.62 7.12
CA GLU A 266 3.14 -20.70 6.20
C GLU A 266 3.83 -19.33 6.19
N HIS A 267 4.24 -18.84 7.36
CA HIS A 267 4.95 -17.56 7.45
C HIS A 267 6.36 -17.62 6.87
N GLU A 268 7.09 -18.72 7.06
CA GLU A 268 8.38 -18.95 6.40
C GLU A 268 8.27 -18.99 4.86
N GLN A 269 7.20 -19.63 4.35
CA GLN A 269 6.90 -19.60 2.91
C GLN A 269 6.56 -18.19 2.42
N TYR A 270 5.84 -17.42 3.24
CA TYR A 270 5.55 -16.02 2.96
C TYR A 270 6.85 -15.20 2.87
N ILE A 271 7.77 -15.31 3.85
CA ILE A 271 9.09 -14.65 3.81
C ILE A 271 9.86 -15.02 2.54
N LYS A 272 9.92 -16.31 2.18
CA LYS A 272 10.59 -16.77 0.95
C LYS A 272 9.98 -16.15 -0.30
N LYS A 273 8.64 -16.10 -0.35
CA LYS A 273 7.90 -15.45 -1.45
C LYS A 273 8.23 -13.95 -1.51
N ILE A 274 8.30 -13.25 -0.39
CA ILE A 274 8.65 -11.82 -0.34
C ILE A 274 10.07 -11.56 -0.83
N ILE A 275 11.04 -12.36 -0.40
CA ILE A 275 12.42 -12.25 -0.89
C ILE A 275 12.46 -12.51 -2.40
N GLY A 276 11.74 -13.51 -2.90
CA GLY A 276 11.62 -13.79 -4.33
C GLY A 276 11.04 -12.63 -5.15
N ARG A 277 10.15 -11.81 -4.56
CA ARG A 277 9.65 -10.58 -5.20
C ARG A 277 10.76 -9.55 -5.40
N PHE A 278 11.69 -9.43 -4.45
CA PHE A 278 12.83 -8.51 -4.56
C PHE A 278 13.87 -8.99 -5.59
N GLU A 279 13.97 -10.30 -5.81
CA GLU A 279 14.90 -10.91 -6.78
C GLU A 279 14.43 -10.76 -8.24
N ASN A 280 13.16 -10.39 -8.45
CA ASN A 280 12.51 -10.41 -9.75
C ASN A 280 13.24 -9.51 -10.77
N PRO A 281 13.87 -10.07 -11.81
CA PRO A 281 14.64 -9.30 -12.80
C PRO A 281 13.78 -8.38 -13.68
N PHE A 282 12.47 -8.60 -13.70
CA PHE A 282 11.52 -7.81 -14.49
C PHE A 282 10.98 -6.61 -13.70
N ILE A 283 11.33 -6.49 -12.41
CA ILE A 283 10.96 -5.38 -11.54
C ILE A 283 12.24 -4.82 -10.95
N SER A 284 12.74 -3.73 -11.53
CA SER A 284 13.91 -3.05 -11.02
C SER A 284 13.54 -1.69 -10.46
N ASP A 285 13.57 -1.58 -9.14
CA ASP A 285 13.38 -0.33 -8.43
C ASP A 285 14.71 0.19 -7.89
N ASP A 286 14.97 1.48 -8.03
CA ASP A 286 16.16 2.13 -7.45
C ASP A 286 16.10 2.09 -5.92
N VAL A 287 17.25 1.80 -5.29
CA VAL A 287 17.35 1.79 -3.82
C VAL A 287 17.03 3.15 -3.23
N THR A 288 17.40 4.26 -3.90
CA THR A 288 17.10 5.63 -3.44
C THR A 288 15.60 5.92 -3.46
N ARG A 289 14.90 5.46 -4.51
CA ARG A 289 13.44 5.56 -4.61
C ARG A 289 12.75 4.76 -3.52
N VAL A 290 13.24 3.55 -3.24
CA VAL A 290 12.68 2.68 -2.21
C VAL A 290 13.05 3.16 -0.81
N ALA A 291 14.21 3.78 -0.61
CA ALA A 291 14.71 4.30 0.66
C ALA A 291 14.12 5.68 1.04
N ARG A 292 13.53 6.42 0.09
CA ARG A 292 12.98 7.76 0.32
C ARG A 292 12.05 7.92 1.54
N SER A 293 11.96 9.13 2.08
CA SER A 293 11.24 9.46 3.31
C SER A 293 11.73 8.67 4.53
N PRO A 294 13.03 8.78 4.90
CA PRO A 294 13.58 8.03 6.02
C PRO A 294 13.00 8.45 7.36
N LEU A 295 12.67 9.73 7.60
CA LEU A 295 12.07 10.17 8.87
C LEU A 295 10.75 9.44 9.13
N ARG A 296 9.88 9.36 8.12
CA ARG A 296 8.63 8.60 8.22
C ARG A 296 8.89 7.11 8.51
N LYS A 297 9.87 6.48 7.87
CA LYS A 297 10.15 5.03 7.99
C LYS A 297 10.90 4.64 9.26
N LEU A 298 11.65 5.58 9.84
CA LEU A 298 12.25 5.49 11.15
C LEU A 298 11.26 5.82 12.27
N GLY A 299 10.07 6.32 11.94
CA GLY A 299 9.03 6.61 12.91
C GLY A 299 8.70 5.42 13.80
N GLU A 300 8.39 5.71 15.07
CA GLU A 300 8.20 4.74 16.16
C GLU A 300 7.31 3.54 15.80
N ASN A 301 6.27 3.74 15.00
CA ASN A 301 5.28 2.73 14.65
C ASN A 301 5.38 2.22 13.20
N ASP A 302 6.40 2.64 12.43
CA ASP A 302 6.56 2.22 11.03
C ASP A 302 7.46 0.95 10.94
N ARG A 303 7.80 0.56 9.72
CA ARG A 303 8.35 -0.74 9.31
C ARG A 303 9.69 -1.15 9.91
N LEU A 304 10.43 -0.25 10.53
CA LEU A 304 11.75 -0.55 11.11
C LEU A 304 11.68 -0.55 12.63
N VAL A 305 11.31 0.59 13.21
CA VAL A 305 11.31 0.77 14.67
C VAL A 305 10.12 0.07 15.33
N GLY A 306 8.94 0.13 14.71
CA GLY A 306 7.73 -0.54 15.21
C GLY A 306 7.96 -2.01 15.55
N PRO A 307 8.45 -2.85 14.62
CA PRO A 307 8.77 -4.23 14.95
C PRO A 307 9.97 -4.35 15.91
N ALA A 308 11.00 -3.52 15.78
CA ALA A 308 12.18 -3.61 16.64
C ALA A 308 11.84 -3.38 18.12
N LYS A 309 10.91 -2.47 18.45
CA LYS A 309 10.44 -2.25 19.84
C LYS A 309 9.64 -3.44 20.40
N LYS A 310 9.10 -4.30 19.53
CA LYS A 310 8.29 -5.48 19.91
C LYS A 310 9.12 -6.75 20.10
N ILE A 311 10.41 -6.71 19.78
CA ILE A 311 11.32 -7.87 19.76
C ILE A 311 12.42 -7.66 20.79
N LYS A 312 12.77 -8.72 21.54
CA LYS A 312 13.76 -8.64 22.63
C LYS A 312 15.19 -8.39 22.13
N GLU A 313 15.58 -9.06 21.03
CA GLU A 313 16.94 -8.99 20.47
C GLU A 313 16.90 -8.74 18.94
N PRO A 314 16.45 -7.56 18.49
CA PRO A 314 16.24 -7.23 17.07
C PRO A 314 17.57 -6.83 16.39
N ASN A 315 18.53 -7.75 16.32
CA ASN A 315 19.90 -7.46 15.88
C ASN A 315 19.98 -7.09 14.40
N ALA A 316 19.27 -7.81 13.53
CA ALA A 316 19.26 -7.55 12.10
C ALA A 316 18.37 -6.34 11.74
N LEU A 317 17.26 -6.16 12.45
CA LEU A 317 16.47 -4.93 12.35
C LEU A 317 17.28 -3.69 12.79
N ALA A 318 18.04 -3.78 13.88
CA ALA A 318 18.91 -2.68 14.32
C ALA A 318 20.00 -2.34 13.30
N GLU A 319 20.49 -3.33 12.54
CA GLU A 319 21.40 -3.10 11.42
C GLU A 319 20.69 -2.34 10.28
N GLY A 320 19.45 -2.70 9.95
CA GLY A 320 18.62 -1.95 9.01
C GLY A 320 18.30 -0.52 9.47
N ILE A 321 18.06 -0.31 10.77
CA ILE A 321 17.84 1.01 11.36
C ILE A 321 19.13 1.85 11.29
N ALA A 322 20.28 1.27 11.63
CA ALA A 322 21.58 1.95 11.49
C ALA A 322 21.85 2.34 10.02
N ALA A 323 21.53 1.44 9.07
CA ALA A 323 21.64 1.75 7.65
C ALA A 323 20.72 2.89 7.21
N ALA A 324 19.50 2.94 7.75
CA ALA A 324 18.55 4.03 7.49
C ALA A 324 19.01 5.38 8.07
N LEU A 325 19.65 5.37 9.24
CA LEU A 325 20.23 6.58 9.85
C LEU A 325 21.40 7.16 9.03
N HIS A 326 22.17 6.30 8.35
CA HIS A 326 23.24 6.72 7.44
C HIS A 326 22.75 7.09 6.03
N PHE A 327 21.44 7.10 5.76
CA PHE A 327 20.93 7.44 4.44
C PHE A 327 21.03 8.96 4.19
N ASP A 328 21.95 9.35 3.31
CA ASP A 328 22.37 10.73 3.05
C ASP A 328 22.02 11.21 1.63
N PHE A 329 21.07 10.56 0.95
CA PHE A 329 20.74 10.88 -0.44
C PHE A 329 20.17 12.29 -0.58
N THR A 330 20.94 13.19 -1.17
CA THR A 330 20.61 14.63 -1.28
C THR A 330 19.39 14.94 -2.15
N GLY A 331 18.92 13.98 -2.96
CA GLY A 331 17.70 14.11 -3.74
C GLY A 331 16.41 13.89 -2.93
N ASP A 332 16.50 13.54 -1.65
CA ASP A 332 15.36 13.37 -0.75
C ASP A 332 15.39 14.39 0.40
N PRO A 333 14.41 15.32 0.48
CA PRO A 333 14.35 16.32 1.54
C PRO A 333 14.34 15.74 2.96
N GLU A 334 13.66 14.61 3.19
CA GLU A 334 13.64 13.97 4.51
C GLU A 334 15.00 13.34 4.87
N ALA A 335 15.80 12.93 3.87
CA ALA A 335 17.15 12.44 4.10
C ALA A 335 18.09 13.58 4.47
N VAL A 336 17.99 14.73 3.79
CA VAL A 336 18.75 15.94 4.13
C VAL A 336 18.40 16.42 5.54
N GLU A 337 17.11 16.45 5.89
CA GLU A 337 16.65 16.80 7.24
C GLU A 337 17.16 15.81 8.30
N LEU A 338 17.12 14.50 8.01
CA LEU A 338 17.67 13.48 8.90
C LEU A 338 19.16 13.71 9.19
N GLN A 339 19.98 13.98 8.16
CA GLN A 339 21.41 14.22 8.36
C GLN A 339 21.66 15.50 9.18
N ALA A 340 20.89 16.57 8.93
CA ALA A 340 20.98 17.80 9.74
C ALA A 340 20.63 17.55 11.22
N LEU A 341 19.60 16.75 11.50
CA LEU A 341 19.24 16.38 12.87
C LEU A 341 20.33 15.52 13.54
N ILE A 342 21.01 14.65 12.79
CA ILE A 342 22.14 13.86 13.29
C ILE A 342 23.33 14.77 13.62
N GLU A 343 23.63 15.76 12.78
CA GLU A 343 24.69 16.75 13.05
C GLU A 343 24.38 17.59 14.30
N GLU A 344 23.14 18.01 14.49
CA GLU A 344 22.71 18.85 15.62
C GLU A 344 22.63 18.06 16.94
N LYS A 345 22.01 16.88 16.92
CA LYS A 345 21.58 16.16 18.14
C LYS A 345 22.31 14.84 18.35
N GLY A 346 23.12 14.41 17.38
CA GLY A 346 23.74 13.09 17.34
C GLY A 346 22.71 11.96 17.15
N TYR A 347 23.20 10.75 16.88
CA TYR A 347 22.34 9.56 16.71
C TYR A 347 21.41 9.31 17.90
N SER A 348 21.90 9.51 19.13
CA SER A 348 21.08 9.31 20.34
C SER A 348 19.90 10.27 20.42
N GLY A 349 20.07 11.53 19.99
CA GLY A 349 18.98 12.51 19.94
C GLY A 349 17.93 12.15 18.90
N VAL A 350 18.37 11.75 17.70
CA VAL A 350 17.47 11.32 16.62
C VAL A 350 16.69 10.05 16.99
N LEU A 351 17.33 9.08 17.66
CA LEU A 351 16.63 7.89 18.16
C LEU A 351 15.50 8.25 19.14
N GLN A 352 15.68 9.26 19.98
CA GLN A 352 14.63 9.70 20.91
C GLN A 352 13.52 10.48 20.20
N GLU A 353 13.89 11.43 19.34
CA GLU A 353 12.95 12.38 18.73
C GLU A 353 12.17 11.79 17.55
N VAL A 354 12.84 11.08 16.65
CA VAL A 354 12.24 10.54 15.42
C VAL A 354 11.74 9.12 15.65
N CYS A 355 12.55 8.29 16.32
CA CYS A 355 12.24 6.87 16.50
C CYS A 355 11.43 6.59 17.77
N GLY A 356 11.31 7.55 18.69
CA GLY A 356 10.64 7.32 19.98
C GLY A 356 11.33 6.25 20.83
N ILE A 357 12.65 6.07 20.66
CA ILE A 357 13.48 5.11 21.40
C ILE A 357 14.27 5.85 22.47
N GLN A 358 13.93 5.62 23.73
CA GLN A 358 14.55 6.24 24.89
C GLN A 358 15.95 5.64 25.16
N SER A 359 16.84 6.44 25.75
CA SER A 359 18.23 6.03 26.04
C SER A 359 18.37 4.85 27.00
N HIS A 360 17.35 4.58 27.82
CA HIS A 360 17.32 3.45 28.74
C HIS A 360 16.77 2.16 28.11
N GLU A 361 16.18 2.24 26.90
CA GLU A 361 15.66 1.07 26.21
C GLU A 361 16.83 0.24 25.64
N PRO A 362 16.82 -1.11 25.79
CA PRO A 362 17.89 -1.96 25.25
C PRO A 362 18.14 -1.78 23.75
N LEU A 363 17.08 -1.52 22.98
CA LEU A 363 17.15 -1.27 21.54
C LEU A 363 18.06 -0.08 21.20
N HIS A 364 18.08 0.97 22.03
CA HIS A 364 18.95 2.13 21.85
C HIS A 364 20.43 1.73 21.80
N ALA A 365 20.87 0.95 22.79
CA ALA A 365 22.24 0.46 22.87
C ALA A 365 22.59 -0.50 21.72
N ILE A 366 21.65 -1.35 21.29
CA ILE A 366 21.84 -2.27 20.16
C ILE A 366 22.07 -1.47 18.86
N ILE A 367 21.27 -0.44 18.59
CA ILE A 367 21.42 0.40 17.39
C ILE A 367 22.74 1.18 17.44
N LEU A 368 23.08 1.81 18.57
CA LEU A 368 24.37 2.52 18.69
C LEU A 368 25.57 1.60 18.47
N LYS A 369 25.49 0.34 18.90
CA LYS A 369 26.54 -0.65 18.59
C LYS A 369 26.65 -0.93 17.09
N LYS A 370 25.53 -0.96 16.37
CA LYS A 370 25.49 -1.17 14.92
C LYS A 370 26.00 0.04 14.11
N LEU A 371 25.79 1.25 14.60
CA LEU A 371 26.30 2.48 13.96
C LEU A 371 27.83 2.60 14.01
N ASN A 372 28.48 1.94 14.97
CA ASN A 372 29.94 1.96 15.16
C ASN A 372 30.67 0.79 14.46
N GLN A 373 29.95 -0.04 13.71
CA GLN A 373 30.48 -1.18 12.93
C GLN A 373 30.47 -0.82 11.46
#